data_AF-A3D9W7-F1
#
_entry.id   AF-A3D9W7-F1
#
_cell.length_a   1.000
_cell.length_b   1.000
_cell.length_c   1.000
_cell.angle_alpha   90.00
_cell.angle_beta   90.00
_cell.angle_gamma   90.00
#
_symmetry.space_group_name_H-M   'P 1'
#
loop_
_entity.id
_entity.type
_entity.pdbx_description
1 polymer ?
#
loop_
_entity_poly.entity_id
_entity_poly.type
_entity_poly.pdbx_seq_one_letter_code
_entity_poly.pdbx_strand_id
1 'polypeptide(L)'
;MKLSYALPNVLFGLGLLLLSGCTKTPEWTLFYYPDVSAIPVTPLQAEDINGYYDTLAQCQSKAHGMQRLSSSGVSGFGLGVYQCGHLCEFDEKSVLVCKTMSQ
;
A
#
# COMPACT_ATOMS: atom_id res chain seq x y z
N MET A 1 -43.37 20.88 -33.26
CA MET A 1 -42.47 21.07 -32.09
C MET A 1 -41.11 20.49 -32.44
N LYS A 2 -40.07 21.32 -32.52
CA LYS A 2 -38.67 20.88 -32.71
C LYS A 2 -38.15 20.46 -31.33
N LEU A 3 -38.18 19.16 -31.03
CA LEU A 3 -37.50 18.58 -29.86
C LEU A 3 -36.02 18.41 -30.23
N SER A 4 -35.31 19.53 -30.24
CA SER A 4 -33.90 19.64 -30.59
C SER A 4 -33.00 18.94 -29.57
N TYR A 5 -32.27 17.93 -30.04
CA TYR A 5 -30.82 17.68 -29.84
C TYR A 5 -30.17 17.74 -28.44
N ALA A 6 -30.92 17.88 -27.33
CA ALA A 6 -30.34 18.11 -26.00
C ALA A 6 -29.95 16.84 -25.21
N LEU A 7 -30.47 15.66 -25.59
CA LEU A 7 -30.26 14.40 -24.86
C LEU A 7 -28.86 13.75 -25.00
N PRO A 8 -28.20 13.72 -26.18
CA PRO A 8 -26.94 12.98 -26.32
C PRO A 8 -25.75 13.66 -25.63
N ASN A 9 -25.75 14.99 -25.51
CA ASN A 9 -24.65 15.74 -24.89
C ASN A 9 -24.56 15.54 -23.36
N VAL A 10 -25.70 15.32 -22.70
CA VAL A 10 -25.75 15.07 -21.24
C VAL A 10 -25.20 13.69 -20.90
N LEU A 11 -25.52 12.68 -21.73
CA LEU A 11 -25.04 11.31 -21.54
C LEU A 11 -23.53 11.20 -21.74
N PHE A 12 -22.98 11.97 -22.70
CA PHE A 12 -21.54 11.99 -22.98
C PHE A 12 -20.74 12.71 -21.88
N GLY A 13 -21.28 13.79 -21.31
CA GLY A 13 -20.66 14.48 -20.19
C GLY A 13 -20.59 13.65 -18.90
N LEU A 14 -21.62 12.84 -18.62
CA LEU A 14 -21.63 11.94 -17.46
C LEU A 14 -20.65 10.76 -17.61
N GLY A 15 -20.45 10.26 -18.83
CA GLY A 15 -19.48 9.20 -19.12
C GLY A 15 -18.03 9.62 -18.87
N LEU A 16 -17.69 10.88 -19.14
CA LEU A 16 -16.33 11.41 -18.93
C LEU A 16 -15.95 11.56 -17.45
N LEU A 17 -16.92 11.82 -16.57
CA LEU A 17 -16.70 11.89 -15.11
C LEU A 17 -16.42 10.53 -14.47
N LEU A 18 -16.82 9.44 -15.12
CA LEU A 18 -16.56 8.06 -14.65
C LEU A 18 -15.15 7.56 -15.02
N LEU A 19 -14.42 8.29 -15.88
CA LEU A 19 -13.07 7.92 -16.35
C LEU A 19 -11.95 8.58 -15.54
N SER A 20 -12.26 9.53 -14.63
CA SER A 20 -11.27 10.14 -13.74
C SER A 20 -11.05 9.31 -12.47
N GLY A 21 -10.61 8.07 -12.64
CA GLY A 21 -10.02 7.29 -11.54
C GLY A 21 -8.56 7.68 -11.37
N CYS A 22 -8.27 8.78 -10.65
CA CYS A 22 -6.90 9.05 -10.22
C CYS A 22 -6.48 7.99 -9.19
N THR A 23 -5.78 6.94 -9.64
CA THR A 23 -5.10 6.03 -8.72
C THR A 23 -3.91 6.79 -8.13
N LYS A 24 -4.07 7.34 -6.92
CA LYS A 24 -2.91 7.87 -6.17
C LYS A 24 -1.96 6.70 -5.97
N THR A 25 -0.72 6.85 -6.39
CA THR A 25 0.31 5.85 -6.10
C THR A 25 0.57 5.90 -4.59
N PRO A 26 0.40 4.78 -3.86
CA PRO A 26 0.67 4.74 -2.44
C PRO A 26 2.15 5.01 -2.19
N GLU A 27 2.45 5.81 -1.18
CA GLU A 27 3.82 6.25 -0.88
C GLU A 27 4.49 5.37 0.19
N TRP A 28 3.73 4.53 0.88
CA TRP A 28 4.21 3.72 1.99
C TRP A 28 4.03 2.23 1.73
N THR A 29 5.09 1.45 1.95
CA THR A 29 5.08 0.00 1.84
C THR A 29 5.26 -0.60 3.23
N LEU A 30 4.36 -1.50 3.62
CA LEU A 30 4.51 -2.30 4.84
C LEU A 30 5.31 -3.55 4.51
N PHE A 31 6.37 -3.79 5.26
CA PHE A 31 7.13 -5.03 5.25
C PHE A 31 6.80 -5.89 6.46
N TYR A 32 6.82 -7.21 6.28
CA TYR A 32 6.67 -8.20 7.32
C TYR A 32 7.78 -9.24 7.19
N TYR A 33 8.54 -9.42 8.27
CA TYR A 33 9.62 -10.39 8.33
C TYR A 33 9.22 -11.50 9.32
N PRO A 34 8.89 -12.71 8.82
CA PRO A 34 8.48 -13.82 9.68
C PRO A 34 9.67 -14.36 10.49
N ASP A 35 9.38 -14.89 11.68
CA ASP A 35 10.30 -15.69 12.51
C ASP A 35 11.61 -14.97 12.91
N VAL A 36 11.64 -13.64 12.81
CA VAL A 36 12.72 -12.79 13.29
C VAL A 36 12.22 -11.84 14.38
N SER A 37 13.06 -11.60 15.38
CA SER A 37 12.78 -10.68 16.49
C SER A 37 13.23 -9.25 16.22
N ALA A 38 13.95 -9.02 15.13
CA ALA A 38 14.48 -7.72 14.73
C ALA A 38 14.46 -7.60 13.21
N ILE A 39 14.43 -6.36 12.73
CA ILE A 39 14.45 -6.06 11.29
C ILE A 39 15.78 -6.53 10.72
N PRO A 40 15.77 -7.38 9.69
CA PRO A 40 17.00 -7.92 9.14
C PRO A 40 17.80 -6.82 8.44
N VAL A 41 19.14 -6.94 8.50
CA VAL A 41 20.09 -6.03 7.82
C VAL A 41 20.28 -6.43 6.34
N THR A 42 19.44 -7.33 5.83
CA THR A 42 19.48 -7.81 4.46
C THR A 42 18.83 -6.79 3.52
N PRO A 43 19.17 -6.83 2.22
CA PRO A 43 18.42 -6.08 1.23
C PRO A 43 16.93 -6.40 1.34
N LEU A 44 16.08 -5.38 1.18
CA LEU A 44 14.63 -5.56 1.18
C LEU A 44 14.24 -6.53 0.06
N GLN A 45 13.38 -7.49 0.39
CA GLN A 45 12.84 -8.44 -0.57
C GLN A 45 11.41 -8.07 -0.91
N ALA A 46 11.00 -8.30 -2.16
CA ALA A 46 9.64 -8.02 -2.59
C ALA A 46 8.62 -8.94 -1.90
N GLU A 47 9.06 -10.14 -1.53
CA GLU A 47 8.27 -11.16 -0.84
C GLU A 47 7.91 -10.75 0.59
N ASP A 48 8.69 -9.85 1.19
CA ASP A 48 8.42 -9.30 2.52
C ASP A 48 7.33 -8.22 2.49
N ILE A 49 6.88 -7.76 1.31
CA ILE A 49 5.84 -6.74 1.18
C ILE A 49 4.49 -7.30 1.65
N ASN A 50 3.94 -6.69 2.69
CA ASN A 50 2.66 -7.04 3.30
C ASN A 50 1.54 -6.04 3.00
N GLY A 51 1.82 -4.95 2.28
CA GLY A 51 0.79 -4.02 1.79
C GLY A 51 1.33 -2.66 1.40
N TYR A 52 0.46 -1.84 0.80
CA TYR A 52 0.74 -0.46 0.40
C TYR A 52 -0.29 0.49 1.00
N TYR A 53 0.16 1.69 1.36
CA TYR A 53 -0.61 2.68 2.11
C TYR A 53 -0.31 4.11 1.62
N ASP A 54 -1.30 4.99 1.70
CA ASP A 54 -1.13 6.38 1.27
C ASP A 54 -0.35 7.21 2.29
N THR A 55 -0.48 6.86 3.57
CA THR A 55 0.11 7.62 4.68
C THR A 55 0.87 6.71 5.65
N LEU A 56 1.88 7.27 6.31
CA LEU A 56 2.62 6.59 7.39
C LEU A 56 1.68 6.06 8.47
N ALA A 57 0.71 6.88 8.90
CA ALA A 57 -0.22 6.53 9.95
C ALA A 57 -1.06 5.28 9.61
N GLN A 58 -1.48 5.12 8.36
CA GLN A 58 -2.18 3.92 7.91
C GLN A 58 -1.25 2.69 7.95
N CYS A 59 -0.02 2.83 7.47
CA CYS A 59 0.97 1.74 7.49
C CYS A 59 1.27 1.28 8.92
N GLN A 60 1.58 2.21 9.82
CA GLN A 60 1.86 1.94 11.24
C GLN A 60 0.64 1.36 11.96
N SER A 61 -0.56 1.89 11.70
CA SER A 61 -1.80 1.35 12.29
C SER A 61 -2.01 -0.11 11.90
N LYS A 62 -1.74 -0.48 10.64
CA LYS A 62 -1.78 -1.89 10.22
C LYS A 62 -0.70 -2.70 10.94
N ALA A 63 0.55 -2.24 10.94
CA ALA A 63 1.67 -2.91 11.60
C ALA A 63 1.35 -3.23 13.07
N HIS A 64 0.92 -2.24 13.84
CA HIS A 64 0.53 -2.41 15.25
C HIS A 64 -0.67 -3.34 15.42
N GLY A 65 -1.67 -3.24 14.53
CA GLY A 65 -2.83 -4.13 14.55
C GLY A 65 -2.42 -5.60 14.36
N MET A 66 -1.52 -5.85 13.41
CA MET A 66 -1.00 -7.19 13.14
C MET A 66 -0.15 -7.72 14.28
N GLN A 67 0.73 -6.90 14.85
CA GLN A 67 1.55 -7.25 16.02
C GLN A 67 0.68 -7.58 17.26
N ARG A 68 -0.42 -6.85 17.45
CA ARG A 68 -1.39 -7.17 18.51
C ARG A 68 -2.04 -8.54 18.29
N LEU A 69 -2.44 -8.86 17.06
CA LEU A 69 -3.07 -10.13 16.73
C LEU A 69 -2.10 -11.31 16.88
N SER A 70 -0.84 -11.16 16.47
CA SER A 70 0.19 -12.20 16.65
C SER A 70 0.48 -12.46 18.13
N SER A 71 0.54 -11.43 18.96
CA SER A 71 0.70 -11.58 20.42
C SER A 71 -0.50 -12.21 21.12
N SER A 72 -1.68 -12.20 20.50
CA SER A 72 -2.92 -12.75 21.08
C SER A 72 -3.07 -14.26 20.89
N GLY A 73 -2.13 -14.93 20.22
CA GLY A 73 -2.18 -16.37 19.97
C GLY A 73 -3.24 -16.82 18.96
N VAL A 74 -3.81 -15.87 18.20
CA VAL A 74 -4.76 -16.18 17.13
C VAL A 74 -3.99 -16.84 15.98
N SER A 75 -4.40 -18.04 15.59
CA SER A 75 -3.78 -18.77 14.49
C SER A 75 -3.91 -18.01 13.17
N GLY A 76 -2.85 -18.04 12.36
CA GLY A 76 -2.78 -17.31 11.08
C GLY A 76 -2.06 -15.96 11.15
N PHE A 77 -1.64 -15.50 12.34
CA PHE A 77 -0.82 -14.31 12.52
C PHE A 77 0.56 -14.72 13.07
N GLY A 78 1.62 -14.53 12.28
CA GLY A 78 2.97 -14.96 12.65
C GLY A 78 3.66 -14.01 13.64
N LEU A 79 4.60 -14.56 14.42
CA LEU A 79 5.44 -13.83 15.38
C LEU A 79 6.62 -13.17 14.65
N GLY A 80 6.33 -12.17 13.83
CA GLY A 80 7.34 -11.42 13.10
C GLY A 80 7.35 -9.93 13.42
N VAL A 81 8.28 -9.21 12.79
CA VAL A 81 8.39 -7.75 12.90
C VAL A 81 7.85 -7.07 11.66
N TYR A 82 7.31 -5.87 11.87
CA TYR A 82 6.73 -5.04 10.83
C TYR A 82 7.51 -3.73 10.70
N GLN A 83 7.58 -3.20 9.48
CA GLN A 83 8.36 -2.00 9.19
C GLN A 83 7.74 -1.25 8.00
N CYS A 84 7.59 0.07 8.11
CA CYS A 84 7.10 0.90 7.02
C CYS A 84 8.27 1.51 6.24
N GLY A 85 8.24 1.45 4.92
CA GLY A 85 9.18 2.14 4.02
C GLY A 85 8.47 3.21 3.20
N HIS A 86 9.09 4.38 3.03
CA HIS A 86 8.59 5.49 2.23
C HIS A 86 9.24 5.51 0.85
N LEU A 87 8.41 5.69 -0.19
CA LEU A 87 8.82 5.80 -1.60
C LEU A 87 9.78 4.66 -1.98
N CYS A 88 9.30 3.43 -1.84
CA CYS A 88 10.07 2.24 -2.18
C CYS A 88 9.98 1.95 -3.68
N GLU A 89 11.13 1.71 -4.31
CA GLU A 89 11.25 1.42 -5.74
C GLU A 89 12.37 0.40 -5.99
N PHE A 90 12.34 -0.25 -7.15
CA PHE A 90 13.47 -1.08 -7.58
C PHE A 90 14.53 -0.20 -8.24
N ASP A 91 15.79 -0.36 -7.82
CA ASP A 91 16.92 0.31 -8.45
C ASP A 91 17.32 -0.36 -9.79
N GLU A 92 18.39 0.14 -10.43
CA GLU A 92 18.91 -0.39 -11.69
C GLU A 92 19.38 -1.85 -11.63
N LYS A 93 19.58 -2.39 -10.42
CA LYS A 93 20.00 -3.76 -10.15
C LYS A 93 18.84 -4.64 -9.70
N SER A 94 17.60 -4.14 -9.82
CA SER A 94 16.38 -4.81 -9.34
C SER A 94 16.38 -5.05 -7.82
N VAL A 95 17.08 -4.20 -7.07
CA VAL A 95 17.06 -4.23 -5.61
C VAL A 95 16.00 -3.26 -5.12
N LEU A 96 15.11 -3.73 -4.24
CA LEU A 96 14.11 -2.88 -3.61
C LEU A 96 14.79 -1.94 -2.60
N VAL A 97 14.62 -0.64 -2.80
CA VAL A 97 15.19 0.42 -1.96
C VAL A 97 14.08 1.40 -1.56
N CYS A 98 14.10 1.85 -0.31
CA CYS A 98 13.19 2.88 0.18
C CYS A 98 13.97 4.13 0.54
N LYS A 99 13.37 5.29 0.32
CA LYS A 99 13.98 6.58 0.68
C LYS A 99 14.16 6.73 2.19
N THR A 100 13.16 6.29 2.96
CA THR A 100 13.15 6.38 4.43
C THR A 100 12.47 5.16 5.03
N MET A 101 12.91 4.73 6.21
CA MET A 101 12.30 3.66 7.00
C MET A 101 11.70 4.23 8.29
N SER A 102 10.50 3.80 8.68
CA SER A 102 9.83 4.12 9.96
C SER A 102 9.18 2.89 10.58
N GLN A 103 9.47 2.62 11.85
CA GLN A 103 8.79 1.58 12.63
C GLN A 103 7.40 2.05 13.05
#